data_AF-A0A0A1W217-F1
#
_entry.id   AF-A0A0A1W217-F1
#
_cell.length_a   1.000
_cell.length_b   1.000
_cell.length_c   1.000
_cell.angle_alpha   90.00
_cell.angle_beta   90.00
_cell.angle_gamma   90.00
#
_symmetry.space_group_name_H-M   'P 1'
#
loop_
_entity.id
_entity.type
_entity.pdbx_description
1 polymer ?
#
loop_
_entity_poly.entity_id
_entity_poly.type
_entity_poly.pdbx_seq_one_letter_code
_entity_poly.pdbx_strand_id
1 'polypeptide(L)'
;MIKRIEQVVSILMEDRPFFKEELNYSEIVKHLVELFEKNLPFEEFNTMSEAELKEHCSFIMSTEILSKIGGDFTPEQMAIFDEAIKRK
;
A
#
# COMPACT_ATOMS: atom_id res chain seq x y z
N MET A 1 17.54 1.06 1.36
CA MET A 1 16.08 1.21 1.52
C MET A 1 15.38 1.29 0.18
N ILE A 2 15.51 2.40 -0.57
CA ILE A 2 14.81 2.65 -1.84
C ILE A 2 14.83 1.44 -2.80
N LYS A 3 16.00 0.90 -3.15
CA LYS A 3 16.10 -0.26 -4.06
C LYS A 3 15.30 -1.49 -3.64
N ARG A 4 15.25 -1.77 -2.33
CA ARG A 4 14.47 -2.92 -1.80
C ARG A 4 12.97 -2.66 -1.94
N ILE A 5 12.53 -1.43 -1.70
CA ILE A 5 11.14 -1.00 -1.88
C ILE A 5 10.76 -1.04 -3.36
N GLU A 6 11.59 -0.50 -4.26
CA GLU A 6 11.39 -0.56 -5.72
C GLU A 6 11.18 -1.99 -6.22
N GLN A 7 12.03 -2.93 -5.77
CA GLN A 7 11.91 -4.34 -6.12
C GLN A 7 10.59 -4.95 -5.65
N VAL A 8 10.23 -4.74 -4.38
CA VAL A 8 8.98 -5.25 -3.80
C VAL A 8 7.76 -4.64 -4.49
N VAL A 9 7.75 -3.33 -4.75
CA VAL A 9 6.65 -2.65 -5.45
C VAL A 9 6.50 -3.20 -6.87
N SER A 10 7.61 -3.39 -7.58
CA SER A 10 7.59 -3.97 -8.93
C SER A 10 6.94 -5.35 -8.93
N ILE A 11 7.37 -6.23 -8.01
CA ILE A 11 6.79 -7.57 -7.84
C ILE A 11 5.29 -7.49 -7.52
N LEU A 12 4.88 -6.63 -6.58
CA LEU A 12 3.48 -6.49 -6.20
C LEU A 12 2.59 -5.98 -7.34
N MET A 13 3.10 -5.06 -8.18
CA MET A 13 2.38 -4.54 -9.34
C MET A 13 2.33 -5.54 -10.51
N GLU A 14 3.33 -6.41 -10.64
CA GLU A 14 3.30 -7.53 -11.60
C GLU A 14 2.34 -8.63 -11.15
N ASP A 15 2.36 -8.99 -9.86
CA ASP A 15 1.50 -10.02 -9.26
C ASP A 15 0.02 -9.59 -9.24
N ARG A 16 -0.26 -8.28 -9.11
CA ARG A 16 -1.61 -7.73 -8.93
C ARG A 16 -1.85 -6.60 -9.92
N PRO A 17 -2.46 -6.88 -11.10
CA PRO A 17 -2.70 -5.88 -12.13
C PRO A 17 -3.43 -4.62 -11.62
N PHE A 18 -4.36 -4.79 -10.68
CA PHE A 18 -5.09 -3.70 -10.06
C PHE A 18 -4.19 -2.65 -9.37
N PHE A 19 -3.08 -3.07 -8.76
CA PHE A 19 -2.12 -2.12 -8.18
C PHE A 19 -1.46 -1.26 -9.26
N LYS A 20 -1.21 -1.83 -10.43
CA LYS A 20 -0.60 -1.11 -11.56
C LYS A 20 -1.60 -0.14 -12.22
N GLU A 21 -2.88 -0.46 -12.20
CA GLU A 21 -3.95 0.36 -12.76
C GLU A 21 -4.24 1.59 -11.86
N GLU A 22 -4.29 1.39 -10.55
CA GLU A 22 -4.74 2.42 -9.60
C GLU A 22 -3.61 3.27 -8.98
N LEU A 23 -2.37 2.76 -8.96
CA LEU A 23 -1.23 3.43 -8.31
C LEU A 23 -0.17 3.84 -9.32
N ASN A 24 0.38 5.04 -9.11
CA ASN A 24 1.57 5.48 -9.81
C ASN A 24 2.82 4.91 -9.13
N TYR A 25 3.65 4.18 -9.90
CA TYR A 25 4.86 3.54 -9.39
C TYR A 25 5.81 4.51 -8.66
N SER A 26 6.10 5.67 -9.26
CA SER A 26 7.06 6.62 -8.68
C SER A 26 6.52 7.26 -7.40
N GLU A 27 5.23 7.59 -7.37
CA GLU A 27 4.59 8.20 -6.22
C GLU A 27 4.51 7.23 -5.05
N ILE A 28 4.11 5.97 -5.31
CA ILE A 28 3.96 4.98 -4.23
C ILE A 28 5.30 4.54 -3.66
N VAL A 29 6.35 4.41 -4.50
CA VAL A 29 7.72 4.13 -4.01
C VAL A 29 8.19 5.26 -3.10
N LYS A 30 8.01 6.51 -3.51
CA LYS A 30 8.38 7.67 -2.70
C LYS A 30 7.61 7.68 -1.38
N HIS A 31 6.30 7.47 -1.42
CA HIS A 31 5.46 7.43 -0.24
C HIS A 31 5.86 6.34 0.76
N LEU A 32 6.13 5.13 0.26
CA LEU A 32 6.61 4.02 1.09
C LEU A 32 7.95 4.34 1.74
N VAL A 33 8.90 4.91 0.99
CA VAL A 33 10.21 5.33 1.53
C VAL A 33 10.01 6.34 2.67
N GLU A 34 9.21 7.39 2.45
CA GLU A 34 8.93 8.40 3.46
C GLU A 34 8.26 7.81 4.71
N LEU A 35 7.32 6.87 4.54
CA LEU A 35 6.68 6.18 5.65
C LEU A 35 7.67 5.32 6.45
N PHE A 36 8.51 4.53 5.78
CA PHE A 36 9.50 3.70 6.48
C PHE A 36 10.55 4.57 7.18
N GLU A 37 11.07 5.62 6.53
CA GLU A 37 12.05 6.53 7.16
C GLU A 37 11.47 7.26 8.37
N LYS A 38 10.18 7.63 8.35
CA LYS A 38 9.52 8.33 9.44
C LYS A 38 9.19 7.43 10.63
N ASN A 39 8.85 6.17 10.38
CA ASN A 39 8.28 5.28 11.41
C ASN A 39 9.22 4.17 11.86
N LEU A 40 10.34 3.94 11.16
CA LEU A 40 11.23 2.82 11.43
C LEU A 40 12.71 3.24 11.42
N PRO A 41 13.51 2.85 12.43
CA PRO A 41 14.95 3.01 12.38
C PRO A 41 15.55 2.26 11.18
N PHE A 42 16.62 2.80 10.60
CA PHE A 42 17.26 2.21 9.42
C PHE A 42 17.73 0.76 9.66
N GLU A 43 18.24 0.43 10.85
CA GLU A 43 18.67 -0.93 11.17
C GLU A 43 17.52 -1.92 11.18
N GLU A 44 16.38 -1.54 11.77
CA GLU A 44 15.17 -2.38 11.80
C GLU A 44 14.62 -2.60 10.39
N PHE A 45 14.64 -1.57 9.53
CA PHE A 45 14.30 -1.76 8.12
C PHE A 45 15.26 -2.74 7.43
N ASN A 46 16.56 -2.63 7.73
CA ASN A 46 17.57 -3.42 7.04
C ASN A 46 17.52 -4.90 7.43
N THR A 47 17.12 -5.23 8.65
CA THR A 47 16.98 -6.60 9.14
C THR A 47 15.65 -7.24 8.77
N MET A 48 14.63 -6.46 8.41
CA MET A 48 13.34 -6.94 7.92
C MET A 48 13.50 -7.89 6.73
N SER A 49 12.81 -9.02 6.75
CA SER A 49 12.81 -9.98 5.64
C SER A 49 12.08 -9.42 4.40
N GLU A 50 12.32 -10.03 3.23
CA GLU A 50 11.60 -9.64 2.01
C GLU A 50 10.10 -9.94 2.12
N ALA A 51 9.72 -11.04 2.77
CA ALA A 51 8.33 -11.42 2.96
C ALA A 51 7.58 -10.39 3.83
N GLU A 52 8.17 -9.99 4.95
CA GLU A 52 7.62 -8.93 5.83
C GLU A 52 7.52 -7.60 5.09
N LEU A 53 8.57 -7.20 4.36
CA LEU A 53 8.55 -5.97 3.57
C LEU A 53 7.44 -6.00 2.50
N LYS A 54 7.27 -7.15 1.82
CA LYS A 54 6.20 -7.35 0.84
C LYS A 54 4.81 -7.25 1.47
N GLU A 55 4.62 -7.80 2.67
CA GLU A 55 3.37 -7.70 3.42
C GLU A 55 3.06 -6.25 3.80
N HIS A 56 4.02 -5.52 4.38
CA HIS A 56 3.86 -4.11 4.74
C HIS A 56 3.56 -3.23 3.53
N CYS A 57 4.35 -3.36 2.45
CA CYS A 57 4.11 -2.61 1.22
C CYS A 57 2.73 -2.94 0.64
N SER A 58 2.33 -4.21 0.59
CA SER A 58 1.01 -4.60 0.11
C SER A 58 -0.11 -3.98 0.94
N PHE A 59 0.02 -3.94 2.26
CA PHE A 59 -1.00 -3.37 3.14
C PHE A 59 -1.17 -1.86 2.91
N ILE A 60 -0.05 -1.13 2.82
CA ILE A 60 -0.06 0.31 2.57
C ILE A 60 -0.64 0.61 1.19
N MET A 61 -0.20 -0.10 0.14
CA MET A 61 -0.71 0.06 -1.22
C MET A 61 -2.22 -0.21 -1.30
N SER A 62 -2.72 -1.26 -0.64
CA SER A 62 -4.15 -1.52 -0.56
C SER A 62 -4.91 -0.39 0.15
N THR A 63 -4.35 0.16 1.22
CA THR A 63 -4.96 1.27 1.97
C THR A 63 -5.05 2.55 1.14
N GLU A 64 -4.03 2.85 0.35
CA GLU A 64 -4.04 3.97 -0.59
C GLU A 64 -5.14 3.83 -1.65
N ILE A 65 -5.29 2.63 -2.22
CA ILE A 65 -6.35 2.38 -3.20
C ILE A 65 -7.73 2.50 -2.56
N LEU A 66 -7.93 1.92 -1.38
CA LEU A 66 -9.20 2.04 -0.65
C LEU A 66 -9.51 3.51 -0.31
N SER A 67 -8.50 4.32 -0.01
CA SER A 67 -8.68 5.75 0.28
C SER A 67 -9.09 6.54 -0.96
N LYS A 68 -8.51 6.21 -2.14
CA LYS A 68 -8.96 6.77 -3.43
C LYS A 68 -10.41 6.38 -3.72
N ILE A 69 -10.72 5.08 -3.71
CA ILE A 69 -12.06 4.56 -4.02
C ILE A 69 -13.11 5.10 -3.05
N GLY A 70 -12.79 5.11 -1.75
CA GLY A 70 -13.68 5.65 -0.72
C GLY A 70 -13.95 7.14 -0.92
N GLY A 71 -13.01 7.90 -1.49
CA GLY A 71 -13.23 9.29 -1.90
C GLY A 71 -14.20 9.45 -3.06
N ASP A 72 -14.34 8.44 -3.91
CA ASP A 72 -15.23 8.44 -5.08
C ASP A 72 -16.65 7.95 -4.76
N PHE A 73 -16.89 7.43 -3.55
CA PHE A 73 -18.20 6.94 -3.14
C PHE A 73 -19.18 8.09 -2.86
N THR A 74 -20.43 7.94 -3.32
CA THR A 74 -21.53 8.77 -2.81
C THR A 74 -21.80 8.45 -1.34
N PRO A 75 -22.46 9.35 -0.58
CA PRO A 75 -22.84 9.08 0.81
C PRO A 75 -23.60 7.75 0.99
N GLU A 76 -24.46 7.39 0.03
CA GLU A 76 -25.21 6.13 0.05
C GLU A 76 -24.30 4.91 -0.17
N GLN A 77 -23.32 5.01 -1.08
CA GLN A 77 -22.35 3.94 -1.32
C GLN A 77 -21.43 3.72 -0.11
N MET A 78 -20.98 4.80 0.53
CA MET A 78 -20.19 4.72 1.76
C MET A 78 -20.97 4.05 2.89
N ALA A 79 -22.25 4.38 3.06
CA ALA A 79 -23.11 3.75 4.06
C ALA A 79 -23.28 2.23 3.83
N ILE A 80 -23.41 1.80 2.57
CA ILE A 80 -23.47 0.36 2.21
C ILE A 80 -22.14 -0.34 2.51
N PHE A 81 -21.02 0.30 2.17
CA PHE A 81 -19.68 -0.23 2.42
C PHE A 81 -19.41 -0.40 3.91
N ASP A 82 -19.71 0.62 4.72
CA ASP A 82 -19.58 0.58 6.19
C ASP A 82 -20.42 -0.54 6.80
N GLU A 83 -21.67 -0.70 6.35
CA GLU A 83 -22.54 -1.78 6.78
C GLU A 83 -22.01 -3.17 6.40
N ALA A 84 -21.36 -3.30 5.24
CA ALA A 84 -20.76 -4.55 4.81
C ALA A 84 -19.52 -4.93 5.63
N ILE A 85 -18.69 -3.95 6.01
CA ILE A 85 -17.50 -4.18 6.86
C ILE A 85 -17.91 -4.57 8.28
N LYS A 86 -18.88 -3.89 8.90
CA LYS A 86 -19.33 -4.17 10.27
C LYS A 86 -19.91 -5.58 10.47
N ARG A 87 -20.27 -6.26 9.38
CA ARG A 87 -20.85 -7.62 9.39
C ARG A 87 -19.79 -8.72 9.28
N LYS A 88 -18.51 -8.38 9.11
CA LYS A 88 -17.38 -9.30 9.25
C LYS A 88 -16.79 -9.23 10.66
#